data_AF-A5LGI9-F1
#
_entry.id   AF-A5LGI9-F1
#
_cell.length_a   1.000
_cell.length_b   1.000
_cell.length_c   1.000
_cell.angle_alpha   90.00
_cell.angle_beta   90.00
_cell.angle_gamma   90.00
#
_symmetry.space_group_name_H-M   'P 1'
#
loop_
_entity.id
_entity.type
_entity.pdbx_description
1 polymer ?
#
loop_
_entity_poly.entity_id
_entity_poly.type
_entity_poly.pdbx_seq_one_letter_code
_entity_poly.pdbx_strand_id
1 'polypeptide(L)'
;NVIKNWNYTGLVDAIHNGHGKCWTTKVVYEDELKTAIKKATEEKEDCLCFIEVMCHKDDTSKELLEWGSRVSAANSRPPNPR
;
A
#
# COMPACT_ATOMS: atom_id res chain seq x y z
N ASN A 1 3.88 -10.50 9.96
CA ASN A 1 3.32 -9.17 10.23
C ASN A 1 1.80 -9.30 10.17
N VAL A 2 1.10 -9.24 11.30
CA VAL A 2 -0.37 -9.26 11.34
C VAL A 2 -0.78 -8.06 12.16
N ILE A 3 -1.35 -7.07 11.49
CA ILE A 3 -1.82 -5.83 12.10
C ILE A 3 -3.34 -5.78 12.02
N LYS A 4 -3.97 -4.91 12.82
CA LYS A 4 -5.42 -4.71 12.75
C LYS A 4 -5.77 -4.02 11.43
N ASN A 5 -6.42 -4.75 10.52
CA ASN A 5 -6.91 -4.17 9.26
C ASN A 5 -7.99 -3.14 9.52
N TRP A 6 -7.91 -2.02 8.81
CA TRP A 6 -8.88 -0.94 8.81
C TRP A 6 -9.66 -0.94 7.49
N ASN A 7 -10.76 -0.21 7.47
CA ASN A 7 -11.39 0.19 6.22
C ASN A 7 -10.67 1.45 5.71
N TYR A 8 -9.60 1.27 4.92
CA TYR A 8 -8.76 2.39 4.48
C TYR A 8 -9.50 3.31 3.51
N THR A 9 -10.35 2.77 2.64
CA THR A 9 -11.22 3.61 1.80
C THR A 9 -12.19 4.41 2.67
N GLY A 10 -12.81 3.78 3.67
CA GLY A 10 -13.68 4.47 4.63
C GLY A 10 -13.00 5.58 5.43
N LEU A 11 -11.70 5.45 5.70
CA LEU A 11 -10.90 6.53 6.32
C LEU A 11 -10.78 7.73 5.37
N VAL A 12 -10.53 7.48 4.08
CA VAL A 12 -10.44 8.54 3.07
C VAL A 12 -11.80 9.21 2.84
N ASP A 13 -12.89 8.43 2.84
CA ASP A 13 -14.26 8.97 2.79
C ASP A 13 -14.57 9.85 4.00
N ALA A 14 -14.08 9.49 5.20
CA ALA A 14 -14.23 10.32 6.39
C ALA A 14 -13.46 11.66 6.25
N ILE A 15 -12.26 11.64 5.66
CA ILE A 15 -11.47 12.84 5.35
C ILE A 15 -12.18 13.71 4.30
N HIS A 16 -12.80 13.08 3.30
CA HIS A 16 -13.57 13.77 2.27
C HIS A 16 -14.69 14.63 2.88
N ASN A 17 -15.34 14.16 3.95
CA ASN A 17 -16.37 14.89 4.70
C ASN A 17 -17.44 15.55 3.80
N GLY A 18 -17.78 14.92 2.68
CA GLY A 18 -18.75 15.41 1.68
C GLY A 18 -18.37 16.67 0.90
N HIS A 19 -17.22 17.30 1.20
CA HIS A 19 -16.83 18.60 0.64
C HIS A 19 -15.40 18.63 0.08
N GLY A 20 -14.57 17.64 0.40
CA GLY A 20 -13.20 17.54 -0.07
C GLY A 20 -13.11 17.09 -1.54
N LYS A 21 -11.90 17.10 -2.09
CA LYS A 21 -11.62 16.49 -3.40
C LYS A 21 -10.89 15.18 -3.21
N CYS A 22 -11.64 14.14 -2.85
CA CYS A 22 -11.09 12.82 -2.64
C CYS A 22 -11.90 11.79 -3.41
N TRP A 23 -11.21 10.79 -3.92
CA TRP A 23 -11.81 9.60 -4.50
C TRP A 23 -11.05 8.40 -3.97
N THR A 24 -11.79 7.33 -3.65
CA THR A 24 -11.17 6.10 -3.19
C THR A 24 -11.88 4.88 -3.76
N THR A 25 -11.12 3.80 -3.91
CA THR A 25 -11.65 2.51 -4.32
C THR A 25 -10.79 1.39 -3.75
N LYS A 26 -11.39 0.21 -3.62
CA LYS A 26 -10.70 -1.02 -3.26
C LYS A 26 -10.64 -1.92 -4.49
N VAL A 27 -9.49 -2.53 -4.75
CA VAL A 27 -9.27 -3.39 -5.92
C VAL A 27 -8.60 -4.69 -5.51
N VAL A 28 -9.01 -5.78 -6.16
CA VAL A 28 -8.50 -7.14 -5.91
C VAL A 28 -7.82 -7.69 -7.16
N TYR A 29 -8.30 -7.31 -8.34
CA TYR A 29 -7.82 -7.86 -9.61
C TYR A 29 -7.10 -6.81 -10.48
N GLU A 30 -6.25 -7.28 -11.38
CA GLU A 30 -5.45 -6.44 -12.27
C GLU A 30 -6.31 -5.50 -13.12
N ASP A 31 -7.42 -5.97 -13.67
CA ASP A 31 -8.30 -5.16 -14.53
C ASP A 31 -9.02 -4.06 -13.74
N GLU A 32 -9.36 -4.33 -12.49
CA GLU A 32 -9.91 -3.32 -11.56
C GLU A 32 -8.86 -2.25 -11.28
N LEU A 33 -7.61 -2.64 -11.03
CA LEU A 33 -6.50 -1.72 -10.81
C LEU A 33 -6.22 -0.86 -12.06
N LYS A 34 -6.19 -1.44 -13.26
CA LYS A 34 -6.06 -0.68 -14.52
C LYS A 34 -7.17 0.36 -14.67
N THR A 35 -8.42 -0.05 -14.41
CA THR A 35 -9.58 0.83 -14.47
C THR A 35 -9.48 1.94 -13.42
N ALA A 36 -9.07 1.60 -12.20
CA ALA A 36 -8.90 2.55 -11.10
C ALA A 36 -7.81 3.58 -11.39
N ILE A 37 -6.66 3.16 -11.93
CA ILE A 37 -5.57 4.06 -12.34
C ILE A 37 -6.06 4.99 -13.45
N LYS A 38 -6.70 4.46 -14.50
CA LYS A 38 -7.24 5.27 -15.59
C LYS A 38 -8.19 6.36 -15.06
N LYS A 39 -9.13 5.98 -14.18
CA LYS A 39 -10.06 6.92 -13.54
C LYS A 39 -9.34 7.96 -12.69
N ALA A 40 -8.31 7.56 -11.94
CA ALA A 40 -7.50 8.47 -11.12
C ALA A 40 -6.75 9.50 -11.97
N THR A 41 -6.22 9.10 -13.13
CA THR A 41 -5.41 9.97 -13.99
C THR A 41 -6.23 10.80 -14.97
N GLU A 42 -7.49 10.45 -15.22
CA GLU A 42 -8.38 11.15 -16.17
C GLU A 42 -9.53 11.84 -15.41
N GLU A 43 -10.57 11.09 -15.01
CA GLU A 43 -11.80 11.64 -14.43
C GLU A 43 -11.61 12.31 -13.05
N LYS A 44 -10.55 11.94 -12.33
CA LYS A 44 -10.27 12.36 -10.96
C LYS A 44 -8.90 13.02 -10.82
N GLU A 45 -8.35 13.55 -11.91
CA GLU A 45 -7.01 14.17 -11.95
C GLU A 45 -6.82 15.32 -10.95
N ASP A 46 -7.92 16.01 -10.59
CA ASP A 46 -7.93 17.14 -9.67
C ASP A 46 -8.24 16.75 -8.20
N CYS A 47 -8.33 15.45 -7.94
CA CYS A 47 -8.68 14.87 -6.64
C CYS A 47 -7.51 14.08 -6.05
N LEU A 48 -7.45 14.03 -4.71
CA LEU A 48 -6.66 12.99 -4.03
C LEU A 48 -7.30 11.62 -4.32
N CYS A 49 -6.55 10.76 -4.99
CA CYS A 49 -6.99 9.41 -5.34
C CYS A 49 -6.31 8.36 -4.45
N PHE A 50 -7.08 7.61 -3.68
CA PHE A 50 -6.57 6.53 -2.82
C PHE A 50 -7.10 5.16 -3.28
N ILE A 51 -6.20 4.29 -3.75
CA ILE A 51 -6.55 2.94 -4.23
C ILE A 51 -6.03 1.91 -3.22
N GLU A 52 -6.94 1.23 -2.52
CA GLU A 52 -6.59 0.11 -1.63
C GLU A 52 -6.42 -1.16 -2.47
N VAL A 53 -5.17 -1.53 -2.76
CA VAL A 53 -4.83 -2.74 -3.54
C VAL A 53 -4.64 -3.93 -2.61
N MET A 54 -5.39 -5.00 -2.85
CA MET A 54 -5.32 -6.23 -2.07
C MET A 54 -4.23 -7.16 -2.62
N CYS A 55 -3.17 -7.38 -1.86
CA CYS A 55 -2.09 -8.32 -2.18
C CYS A 55 -1.96 -9.40 -1.12
N HIS A 56 -1.38 -10.54 -1.49
CA HIS A 56 -1.03 -11.59 -0.53
C HIS A 56 0.16 -11.12 0.34
N LYS A 57 0.20 -11.52 1.62
CA LYS A 57 1.21 -11.04 2.59
C LYS A 57 2.67 -11.34 2.18
N ASP A 58 2.86 -12.40 1.39
CA ASP A 58 4.17 -12.88 0.94
C ASP A 58 4.47 -12.49 -0.51
N ASP A 59 3.54 -11.76 -1.16
CA ASP A 59 3.73 -11.25 -2.52
C ASP A 59 4.59 -9.98 -2.46
N THR A 60 5.90 -10.17 -2.65
CA THR A 60 6.89 -9.10 -2.56
C THR A 60 8.05 -9.34 -3.52
N SER A 61 8.89 -8.32 -3.69
CA SER A 61 10.01 -8.39 -4.62
C SER A 61 11.12 -9.33 -4.13
N LYS A 62 11.83 -9.96 -5.06
CA LYS A 62 12.96 -10.85 -4.73
C LYS A 62 14.09 -10.07 -4.05
N GLU A 63 14.28 -8.83 -4.46
CA GLU A 63 15.25 -7.90 -3.91
C GLU A 63 14.99 -7.64 -2.42
N LEU A 64 13.71 -7.51 -2.00
CA LEU A 64 13.37 -7.35 -0.59
C LEU A 64 13.77 -8.58 0.23
N LEU A 65 13.53 -9.77 -0.29
CA LEU A 65 13.86 -11.03 0.41
C LEU A 65 15.38 -11.19 0.59
N GLU A 66 16.15 -10.96 -0.48
CA GLU A 66 17.60 -11.06 -0.42
C GLU A 66 18.22 -10.00 0.49
N TRP A 67 17.80 -8.76 0.33
CA TRP A 67 18.32 -7.64 1.12
C TRP A 67 17.93 -7.78 2.59
N GLY A 68 16.67 -8.12 2.89
CA GLY A 68 16.17 -8.28 4.24
C GLY A 68 16.93 -9.34 5.04
N SER A 69 17.30 -10.46 4.40
CA SER A 69 18.14 -11.49 5.01
C SER A 69 19.53 -10.96 5.38
N ARG A 70 20.19 -10.23 4.47
CA ARG A 70 21.52 -9.65 4.71
C ARG A 70 21.49 -8.62 5.84
N VAL A 71 20.47 -7.76 5.86
CA VAL A 71 20.27 -6.76 6.92
C VAL A 71 20.06 -7.43 8.26
N SER A 72 19.22 -8.47 8.33
CA SER A 72 18.97 -9.23 9.56
C SER A 72 20.26 -9.84 10.13
N ALA A 73 21.09 -10.46 9.28
CA ALA A 73 22.37 -11.04 9.68
C ALA A 73 23.35 -9.96 10.18
N ALA A 74 23.42 -8.81 9.51
CA ALA A 74 24.27 -7.71 9.94
C ALA A 74 23.81 -7.13 11.29
N ASN A 75 22.51 -6.93 11.49
CA ASN A 75 21.96 -6.35 12.72
C ASN A 75 22.08 -7.28 13.92
N SER A 76 22.01 -8.59 13.69
CA SER A 76 22.07 -9.61 14.75
C SER A 76 23.49 -10.08 15.08
N ARG A 77 24.53 -9.45 14.49
CA ARG A 77 25.92 -9.82 14.74
C ARG A 77 26.26 -9.63 16.23
N PRO A 78 27.02 -10.54 16.87
CA PRO A 78 27.42 -10.38 18.26
C PRO A 78 28.19 -9.07 18.49
N PRO A 79 28.11 -8.47 19.70
CA PRO A 79 28.97 -7.35 20.09
C PRO A 79 30.44 -7.70 19.90
N ASN A 80 31.24 -6.74 19.46
CA ASN A 80 32.67 -6.94 19.29
C ASN A 80 33.33 -7.09 20.68
N PRO A 81 33.99 -8.21 21.00
CA PRO A 81 34.57 -8.47 22.33
C PRO A 81 35.85 -7.68 22.63
N ARG A 82 36.11 -6.57 21.91
CA ARG A 82 37.29 -5.72 22.06
C ARG A 82 37.04 -4.56 23.02
#